data_AF-A0A955GGM3-F1
#
_entry.id   AF-A0A955GGM3-F1
#
_cell.length_a   1.000
_cell.length_b   1.000
_cell.length_c   1.000
_cell.angle_alpha   90.00
_cell.angle_beta   90.00
_cell.angle_gamma   90.00
#
_symmetry.space_group_name_H-M   'P 1'
#
loop_
_entity.id
_entity.type
_entity.pdbx_description
1 polymer ?
#
loop_
_entity_poly.entity_id
_entity_poly.type
_entity_poly.pdbx_seq_one_letter_code
_entity_poly.pdbx_strand_id
1 'polypeptide(L)'
;MDGVSGMDNNIYISSTNSNPKNHTLSLIIKIVVSIIVLSVVLIILFFISTRGYLSVTSNNTKVSLSLVNQFSQKDVGNYTDGNKMLIKKNDYTLLVHSANKSYISSVNTKGFFQHTNVNAQLTPSVKSSVIATNPYQCTFTMNDIVYSHWCLDNSEYDGQNNQETSLKKQYFDSTNEVIQTKDFVFLSNNQKLLSLAQVSKNEVWMIIKTYPVVDDAETSQEPFIELRKYINGDFGSPIDTRSIDSIELGNIKPYQEGYVLYSKDSVTAYYLESFDSTMQPISFEQLPKLDDYGFDIVVAGDYITYYYKNRLRDSGSDNKPQKLSISSVYKLKEKNTYITNYEYTSAFVCQKDTLCIFLKDKSEFIIQNNSSRTLFKVSDYLPYKNKVILNMMNNVVIYDIETNSGFIAYEGSSDTNICGMQVTLDSIRTCVDSELTDDTYALQLDTSQSETVNLLHGLGVISKNNHVDYVSAIGNTIIINTNIIAEYNEDTKTYKTDASEKDYATKLIMQSVSDAGIDPSLYNIVIN
;
A
#
# COMPACT_ATOMS: atom_id res chain seq x y z
N MET A 1 96.07 -74.92 -31.87
CA MET A 1 95.76 -73.48 -31.89
C MET A 1 94.48 -73.30 -32.68
N ASP A 2 93.39 -73.94 -32.25
CA ASP A 2 92.53 -73.59 -31.08
C ASP A 2 91.70 -72.36 -31.47
N GLY A 3 90.36 -72.34 -31.47
CA GLY A 3 89.39 -73.33 -31.04
C GLY A 3 87.96 -72.81 -31.27
N VAL A 4 87.01 -73.76 -31.15
CA VAL A 4 85.70 -73.68 -30.47
C VAL A 4 84.79 -72.47 -30.83
N SER A 5 83.76 -72.64 -31.67
CA SER A 5 82.38 -73.09 -31.34
C SER A 5 81.61 -72.13 -30.42
N GLY A 6 80.65 -71.39 -30.98
CA GLY A 6 79.61 -70.68 -30.24
C GLY A 6 78.35 -70.55 -31.10
N MET A 7 77.37 -71.43 -30.86
CA MET A 7 76.01 -71.35 -31.40
C MET A 7 75.23 -70.27 -30.65
N ASP A 8 74.83 -69.21 -31.35
CA ASP A 8 73.86 -68.23 -30.84
C ASP A 8 72.44 -68.77 -31.00
N ASN A 9 71.87 -69.24 -29.88
CA ASN A 9 70.45 -69.55 -29.77
C ASN A 9 69.65 -68.24 -29.66
N ASN A 10 68.97 -67.88 -30.74
CA ASN A 10 67.88 -66.92 -30.73
C ASN A 10 66.72 -67.44 -29.87
N ILE A 11 66.53 -66.87 -28.68
CA ILE A 11 65.29 -67.04 -27.91
C ILE A 11 64.39 -65.84 -28.22
N TYR A 12 63.48 -66.01 -29.18
CA TYR A 12 62.30 -65.16 -29.31
C TYR A 12 61.29 -65.58 -28.23
N ILE A 13 61.25 -64.83 -27.11
CA ILE A 13 60.17 -64.93 -26.14
C ILE A 13 58.97 -64.15 -26.70
N SER A 14 58.06 -64.82 -27.42
CA SER A 14 56.75 -64.25 -27.72
C SER A 14 55.89 -64.27 -26.46
N SER A 15 56.01 -63.23 -25.64
CA SER A 15 55.09 -62.95 -24.53
C SER A 15 53.78 -62.36 -25.08
N THR A 16 52.97 -63.19 -25.75
CA THR A 16 51.57 -62.87 -26.02
C THR A 16 50.70 -63.57 -25.00
N ASN A 17 50.61 -62.97 -23.81
CA ASN A 17 49.52 -63.26 -22.88
C ASN A 17 49.00 -61.96 -22.28
N SER A 18 48.71 -60.97 -23.14
CA SER A 18 47.86 -59.85 -22.78
C SER A 18 46.43 -60.36 -22.69
N ASN A 19 46.07 -60.85 -21.51
CA ASN A 19 44.72 -61.30 -21.19
C ASN A 19 43.72 -60.18 -21.57
N PRO A 20 42.90 -60.34 -22.63
CA PRO A 20 42.08 -59.25 -23.18
C PRO A 20 41.04 -58.72 -22.18
N LYS A 21 40.81 -59.44 -21.08
CA LYS A 21 39.96 -59.03 -19.95
C LYS A 21 40.50 -57.82 -19.18
N ASN A 22 41.82 -57.58 -19.18
CA ASN A 22 42.40 -56.43 -18.47
C ASN A 22 42.21 -55.10 -19.24
N HIS A 23 42.15 -55.16 -20.57
CA HIS A 23 41.90 -53.97 -21.40
C HIS A 23 40.44 -53.50 -21.33
N THR A 24 39.49 -54.43 -21.30
CA THR A 24 38.06 -54.08 -21.16
C THR A 24 37.76 -53.52 -19.77
N LEU A 25 38.32 -54.09 -18.70
CA LEU A 25 38.18 -53.56 -17.35
C LEU A 25 38.77 -52.14 -17.21
N SER A 26 39.98 -51.91 -17.77
CA SER A 26 40.62 -50.59 -17.77
C SER A 26 39.80 -49.54 -18.52
N LEU A 27 39.19 -49.91 -19.66
CA LEU A 27 38.33 -49.02 -20.44
C LEU A 27 37.05 -48.66 -19.67
N ILE A 28 36.39 -49.65 -19.06
CA ILE A 28 35.17 -49.44 -18.26
C ILE A 28 35.45 -48.50 -17.09
N ILE A 29 36.56 -48.70 -16.36
CA ILE A 29 36.94 -47.81 -15.25
C ILE A 29 37.14 -46.38 -15.75
N LYS A 30 37.83 -46.17 -16.87
CA LYS A 30 38.04 -44.82 -17.45
C LYS A 30 36.73 -44.15 -17.85
N ILE A 31 35.79 -44.89 -18.42
CA ILE A 31 34.46 -44.38 -18.79
C ILE A 31 33.68 -43.98 -17.54
N VAL A 32 33.62 -44.85 -16.53
CA VAL A 32 32.91 -44.58 -15.27
C VAL A 32 33.51 -43.35 -14.58
N VAL A 33 34.83 -43.25 -14.48
CA VAL A 33 35.50 -42.07 -13.91
C VAL A 33 35.18 -40.82 -14.73
N SER A 34 35.18 -40.89 -16.06
CA SER A 34 34.82 -39.75 -16.92
C SER A 34 33.37 -39.31 -16.72
N ILE A 35 32.43 -40.24 -16.54
CA ILE A 35 31.02 -39.93 -16.28
C ILE A 35 30.86 -39.27 -14.90
N ILE A 36 31.57 -39.77 -13.88
CA ILE A 36 31.56 -39.18 -12.54
C ILE A 36 32.10 -37.76 -12.58
N VAL A 37 33.25 -37.54 -13.24
CA VAL A 37 33.86 -36.20 -13.38
C VAL A 37 32.92 -35.26 -14.13
N LEU A 38 32.32 -35.69 -15.24
CA LEU A 38 31.36 -34.88 -16.00
C LEU A 38 30.13 -34.53 -15.16
N SER A 39 29.62 -35.49 -14.38
CA SER A 39 28.47 -35.27 -13.49
C SER A 39 28.80 -34.24 -12.40
N VAL A 40 29.98 -34.33 -11.79
CA VAL A 40 30.46 -33.34 -10.81
C VAL A 40 30.59 -31.96 -11.44
N VAL A 41 31.16 -31.86 -12.65
CA VAL A 41 31.28 -30.59 -13.38
C VAL A 41 29.90 -30.00 -13.70
N LEU A 42 28.93 -30.81 -14.12
CA LEU A 42 27.56 -30.36 -14.38
C LEU A 42 26.86 -29.87 -13.10
N ILE A 43 27.05 -30.56 -11.97
CA ILE A 43 26.52 -30.12 -10.67
C ILE A 43 27.12 -28.77 -10.27
N ILE A 44 28.44 -28.59 -10.46
CA ILE A 44 29.12 -27.32 -10.20
C ILE A 44 28.58 -26.22 -11.13
N LEU A 45 28.48 -26.46 -12.44
CA LEU A 45 27.92 -25.49 -13.39
C LEU A 45 26.45 -25.16 -13.09
N PHE A 46 25.66 -26.12 -12.66
CA PHE A 46 24.28 -25.90 -12.23
C PHE A 46 24.23 -25.03 -10.96
N PHE A 47 25.08 -25.30 -9.97
CA PHE A 47 25.19 -24.47 -8.77
C PHE A 47 25.62 -23.03 -9.10
N ILE A 48 26.58 -22.85 -10.01
CA ILE A 48 27.07 -21.54 -10.43
C ILE A 48 26.01 -20.79 -11.24
N SER A 49 25.34 -21.45 -12.18
CA SER A 49 24.31 -20.82 -13.02
C SER A 49 23.09 -20.34 -12.23
N THR A 50 22.85 -20.93 -11.05
CA THR A 50 21.73 -20.58 -10.17
C THR A 50 22.07 -19.52 -9.13
N ARG A 51 23.32 -19.04 -9.02
CA ARG A 51 23.72 -18.05 -8.00
C ARG A 51 24.39 -16.80 -8.59
N GLY A 52 24.17 -15.67 -7.93
CA GLY A 52 24.70 -14.35 -8.27
C GLY A 52 25.10 -13.57 -7.03
N TYR A 53 25.83 -12.47 -7.21
CA TYR A 53 26.19 -11.56 -6.13
C TYR A 53 25.29 -10.32 -6.15
N LEU A 54 24.61 -10.04 -5.05
CA LEU A 54 23.94 -8.76 -4.82
C LEU A 54 24.85 -7.87 -3.98
N SER A 55 25.11 -6.65 -4.44
CA SER A 55 25.90 -5.66 -3.73
C SER A 55 25.07 -4.44 -3.43
N VAL A 56 24.97 -4.05 -2.16
CA VAL A 56 24.23 -2.86 -1.74
C VAL A 56 25.23 -1.84 -1.23
N THR A 57 25.31 -0.69 -1.89
CA THR A 57 26.07 0.47 -1.44
C THR A 57 25.11 1.51 -0.91
N SER A 58 25.42 2.08 0.25
CA SER A 58 24.63 3.15 0.87
C SER A 58 25.57 4.25 1.36
N ASN A 59 25.03 5.46 1.52
CA ASN A 59 25.71 6.59 2.15
C ASN A 59 25.85 6.44 3.67
N ASN A 60 25.16 5.50 4.31
CA ASN A 60 25.28 5.20 5.74
C ASN A 60 26.17 3.97 6.01
N THR A 61 26.95 4.00 7.09
CA THR A 61 27.92 2.94 7.45
C THR A 61 27.31 1.75 8.18
N LYS A 62 26.10 1.87 8.72
CA LYS A 62 25.36 0.79 9.38
C LYS A 62 23.97 0.68 8.77
N VAL A 63 23.74 -0.39 8.02
CA VAL A 63 22.45 -0.68 7.38
C VAL A 63 22.04 -2.12 7.67
N SER A 64 20.77 -2.33 8.00
CA SER A 64 20.15 -3.65 8.01
C SER A 64 19.56 -3.93 6.64
N LEU A 65 19.78 -5.13 6.14
CA LEU A 65 19.32 -5.57 4.82
C LEU A 65 18.38 -6.76 5.00
N SER A 66 17.15 -6.65 4.49
CA SER A 66 16.21 -7.76 4.36
C SER A 66 15.92 -8.02 2.87
N LEU A 67 15.89 -9.30 2.49
CA LEU A 67 15.58 -9.74 1.14
C LEU A 67 14.38 -10.66 1.15
N VAL A 68 13.30 -10.23 0.51
CA VAL A 68 12.10 -11.06 0.35
C VAL A 68 12.03 -11.55 -1.10
N ASN A 69 11.88 -12.87 -1.29
CA ASN A 69 11.67 -13.42 -2.62
C ASN A 69 10.26 -13.05 -3.13
N GLN A 70 10.16 -12.39 -4.28
CA GLN A 70 8.87 -11.86 -4.77
C GLN A 70 7.85 -12.94 -5.13
N PHE A 71 8.29 -14.16 -5.45
CA PHE A 71 7.37 -15.24 -5.81
C PHE A 71 6.94 -16.07 -4.60
N SER A 72 7.88 -16.40 -3.70
CA SER A 72 7.58 -17.24 -2.54
C SER A 72 7.17 -16.46 -1.30
N GLN A 73 7.36 -15.13 -1.29
CA GLN A 73 7.22 -14.26 -0.12
C GLN A 73 8.05 -14.71 1.10
N LYS A 74 9.04 -15.59 0.88
CA LYS A 74 9.91 -16.06 1.96
C LYS A 74 11.09 -15.12 2.10
N ASP A 75 11.33 -14.74 3.36
CA ASP A 75 12.54 -14.04 3.74
C ASP A 75 13.76 -14.94 3.45
N VAL A 76 14.77 -14.35 2.82
CA VAL A 76 16.01 -15.04 2.44
C VAL A 76 17.10 -14.79 3.48
N GLY A 77 16.89 -13.83 4.40
CA GLY A 77 17.71 -13.60 5.57
C GLY A 77 17.95 -12.12 5.86
N ASN A 78 18.30 -11.83 7.12
CA ASN A 78 18.75 -10.53 7.58
C ASN A 78 20.28 -10.45 7.61
N TYR A 79 20.82 -9.35 7.12
CA TYR A 79 22.27 -9.15 7.07
C TYR A 79 22.65 -7.80 7.65
N THR A 80 23.56 -7.81 8.62
CA THR A 80 23.92 -6.65 9.45
C THR A 80 25.25 -5.99 9.09
N ASP A 81 26.04 -6.59 8.21
CA ASP A 81 27.28 -6.02 7.71
C ASP A 81 27.62 -6.71 6.37
N GLY A 82 27.36 -6.07 5.24
CA GLY A 82 27.70 -6.73 3.97
C GLY A 82 27.30 -6.00 2.71
N ASN A 83 28.27 -5.30 2.12
CA ASN A 83 28.19 -4.77 0.76
C ASN A 83 27.98 -5.85 -0.30
N LYS A 84 28.06 -7.16 -0.02
CA LYS A 84 27.91 -8.25 -1.00
C LYS A 84 27.30 -9.52 -0.40
N MET A 85 26.34 -10.12 -1.10
CA MET A 85 25.68 -11.38 -0.73
C MET A 85 25.62 -12.33 -1.91
N LEU A 86 25.85 -13.62 -1.68
CA LEU A 86 25.66 -14.66 -2.69
C LEU A 86 24.24 -15.23 -2.59
N ILE A 87 23.37 -14.86 -3.51
CA ILE A 87 21.96 -15.28 -3.51
C ILE A 87 21.61 -16.06 -4.78
N LYS A 88 20.49 -16.79 -4.75
CA LYS A 88 20.00 -17.48 -5.94
C LYS A 88 19.55 -16.46 -6.99
N LYS A 89 19.62 -16.83 -8.27
CA LYS A 89 19.05 -16.07 -9.38
C LYS A 89 17.53 -16.01 -9.21
N ASN A 90 16.98 -14.83 -8.91
CA ASN A 90 15.54 -14.60 -8.83
C ASN A 90 15.21 -13.09 -8.79
N ASP A 91 13.92 -12.78 -8.72
CA ASP A 91 13.42 -11.45 -8.40
C ASP A 91 13.20 -11.32 -6.88
N TYR A 92 13.74 -10.24 -6.31
CA TYR A 92 13.70 -9.96 -4.87
C TYR A 92 13.25 -8.53 -4.59
N THR A 93 12.55 -8.35 -3.48
CA THR A 93 12.35 -7.05 -2.85
C THR A 93 13.46 -6.85 -1.83
N LEU A 94 14.31 -5.86 -2.07
CA LEU A 94 15.38 -5.45 -1.17
C LEU A 94 14.87 -4.32 -0.27
N LEU A 95 14.95 -4.54 1.04
CA LEU A 95 14.65 -3.56 2.08
C LEU A 95 15.97 -3.18 2.77
N VAL A 96 16.29 -1.89 2.79
CA VAL A 96 17.49 -1.35 3.43
C VAL A 96 17.04 -0.37 4.51
N HIS A 97 17.41 -0.64 5.76
CA HIS A 97 17.06 0.20 6.91
C HIS A 97 18.32 0.77 7.58
N SER A 98 18.25 2.02 8.00
CA SER A 98 19.29 2.67 8.80
C SER A 98 18.68 3.71 9.72
N ALA A 99 18.52 3.36 11.00
CA ALA A 99 17.87 4.20 12.02
C ALA A 99 16.50 4.74 11.55
N ASN A 100 16.43 6.01 11.12
CA ASN A 100 15.21 6.69 10.69
C ASN A 100 15.04 6.80 9.15
N LYS A 101 15.86 6.09 8.37
CA LYS A 101 15.81 6.11 6.91
C LYS A 101 15.62 4.71 6.37
N SER A 102 14.86 4.62 5.28
CA SER A 102 14.61 3.37 4.58
C SER A 102 14.80 3.55 3.07
N TYR A 103 15.04 2.44 2.40
CA TYR A 103 15.05 2.34 0.95
C TYR A 103 14.50 0.96 0.56
N ILE A 104 13.58 0.94 -0.39
CA ILE A 104 13.08 -0.30 -0.99
C ILE A 104 13.35 -0.29 -2.49
N SER A 105 13.73 -1.44 -3.04
CA SER A 105 13.90 -1.62 -4.49
C SER A 105 13.57 -3.04 -4.89
N SER A 106 13.00 -3.18 -6.08
CA SER A 106 12.93 -4.47 -6.76
C SER A 106 14.25 -4.76 -7.47
N VAL A 107 14.82 -5.95 -7.27
CA VAL A 107 16.13 -6.34 -7.82
C VAL A 107 16.05 -7.72 -8.50
N ASN A 108 16.43 -7.76 -9.78
CA ASN A 108 16.59 -9.01 -10.53
C ASN A 108 18.04 -9.46 -10.44
N THR A 109 18.31 -10.54 -9.69
CA THR A 109 19.67 -11.07 -9.59
C THR A 109 19.96 -12.07 -10.70
N LYS A 110 21.14 -11.93 -11.30
CA LYS A 110 21.59 -12.77 -12.41
C LYS A 110 22.40 -13.97 -11.91
N GLY A 111 22.39 -15.06 -12.66
CA GLY A 111 23.18 -16.26 -12.37
C GLY A 111 24.67 -16.10 -12.70
N PHE A 112 25.42 -17.20 -12.62
CA PHE A 112 26.84 -17.25 -12.99
C PHE A 112 27.74 -16.27 -12.23
N PHE A 113 27.46 -16.06 -10.95
CA PHE A 113 28.19 -15.11 -10.10
C PHE A 113 28.21 -13.68 -10.64
N GLN A 114 27.25 -13.31 -11.50
CA GLN A 114 27.15 -11.94 -11.97
C GLN A 114 26.81 -11.00 -10.81
N HIS A 115 27.37 -9.79 -10.86
CA HIS A 115 27.14 -8.75 -9.85
C HIS A 115 25.91 -7.91 -10.20
N THR A 116 25.01 -7.77 -9.23
CA THR A 116 23.89 -6.84 -9.23
C THR A 116 24.20 -5.77 -8.20
N ASN A 117 24.40 -4.53 -8.60
CA ASN A 117 24.77 -3.45 -7.69
C ASN A 117 23.57 -2.53 -7.50
N VAL A 118 23.23 -2.24 -6.25
CA VAL A 118 22.16 -1.33 -5.85
C VAL A 118 22.77 -0.17 -5.08
N ASN A 119 22.51 1.04 -5.55
CA ASN A 119 22.86 2.25 -4.82
C ASN A 119 21.65 2.71 -4.00
N ALA A 120 21.60 2.30 -2.74
CA ALA A 120 20.50 2.61 -1.84
C ALA A 120 20.63 4.05 -1.32
N GLN A 121 19.88 4.96 -1.93
CA GLN A 121 19.72 6.32 -1.46
C GLN A 121 18.65 6.33 -0.36
N LEU A 122 19.12 6.21 0.88
CA LEU A 122 18.24 6.16 2.05
C LEU A 122 17.51 7.49 2.22
N THR A 123 16.19 7.43 2.11
CA THR A 123 15.30 8.56 2.39
C THR A 123 14.73 8.42 3.80
N PRO A 124 14.64 9.53 4.55
CA PRO A 124 13.86 9.55 5.77
C PRO A 124 12.43 9.06 5.51
N SER A 125 11.88 8.27 6.41
CA SER A 125 10.44 7.97 6.34
C SER A 125 9.63 9.14 6.87
N VAL A 126 8.49 9.33 6.24
CA VAL A 126 7.62 10.49 6.35
C VAL A 126 6.53 10.23 7.38
N LYS A 127 6.36 11.14 8.36
CA LYS A 127 5.31 11.04 9.39
C LYS A 127 4.35 12.23 9.38
N SER A 128 3.07 11.90 9.61
CA SER A 128 2.22 12.66 10.52
C SER A 128 1.31 11.69 11.26
N SER A 129 0.46 12.19 12.13
CA SER A 129 -0.52 11.44 12.89
C SER A 129 -1.84 12.20 12.96
N VAL A 130 -2.91 11.48 12.62
CA VAL A 130 -4.24 11.71 13.16
C VAL A 130 -4.76 10.30 13.47
N ILE A 131 -4.88 10.00 14.76
CA ILE A 131 -5.40 8.73 15.26
C ILE A 131 -6.85 8.96 15.69
N ALA A 132 -7.80 8.42 14.92
CA ALA A 132 -9.23 8.48 15.19
C ALA A 132 -9.86 7.10 14.97
N THR A 133 -10.88 6.74 15.74
CA THR A 133 -11.43 5.37 15.84
C THR A 133 -12.28 4.88 14.65
N ASN A 134 -12.22 5.52 13.47
CA ASN A 134 -12.90 4.99 12.27
C ASN A 134 -12.36 5.59 10.93
N PRO A 135 -11.75 4.84 10.01
CA PRO A 135 -10.85 5.41 8.98
C PRO A 135 -11.22 5.16 7.50
N TYR A 136 -12.36 4.53 7.20
CA TYR A 136 -12.65 4.15 5.81
C TYR A 136 -13.03 5.36 4.93
N GLN A 137 -13.54 5.12 3.73
CA GLN A 137 -13.83 6.07 2.63
C GLN A 137 -14.75 7.27 2.99
N CYS A 138 -15.26 7.31 4.20
CA CYS A 138 -16.20 8.31 4.68
C CYS A 138 -15.55 9.36 5.56
N THR A 139 -14.22 9.36 5.65
CA THR A 139 -13.46 10.35 6.42
C THR A 139 -12.63 11.25 5.52
N PHE A 140 -12.56 12.53 5.87
CA PHE A 140 -11.65 13.50 5.28
C PHE A 140 -11.19 14.49 6.36
N THR A 141 -10.09 15.22 6.13
CA THR A 141 -9.60 16.24 7.08
C THR A 141 -9.50 17.57 6.38
N MET A 142 -10.05 18.60 6.98
CA MET A 142 -9.96 19.97 6.49
C MET A 142 -9.58 20.87 7.66
N ASN A 143 -8.56 21.71 7.48
CA ASN A 143 -7.99 22.53 8.57
C ASN A 143 -7.64 21.72 9.83
N ASP A 144 -7.01 20.56 9.65
CA ASP A 144 -6.59 19.68 10.74
C ASP A 144 -7.75 19.11 11.58
N ILE A 145 -9.00 19.23 11.10
CA ILE A 145 -10.21 18.67 11.72
C ILE A 145 -10.66 17.45 10.93
N VAL A 146 -10.88 16.33 11.62
CA VAL A 146 -11.44 15.11 11.02
C VAL A 146 -12.95 15.24 10.89
N TYR A 147 -13.42 14.95 9.68
CA TYR A 147 -14.82 14.81 9.36
C TYR A 147 -15.08 13.35 9.01
N SER A 148 -16.14 12.78 9.55
CA SER A 148 -16.61 11.44 9.19
C SER A 148 -18.09 11.46 8.84
N HIS A 149 -18.50 10.69 7.85
CA HIS A 149 -19.90 10.45 7.52
C HIS A 149 -20.18 8.94 7.44
N TRP A 150 -21.44 8.55 7.35
CA TRP A 150 -21.79 7.17 7.05
C TRP A 150 -21.69 6.92 5.54
N CYS A 151 -20.91 5.92 5.12
CA CYS A 151 -21.02 5.36 3.76
C CYS A 151 -21.91 4.12 3.85
N LEU A 152 -23.15 4.23 3.39
CA LEU A 152 -23.92 3.05 3.09
C LEU A 152 -23.38 2.49 1.76
N ASP A 153 -23.06 1.21 1.71
CA ASP A 153 -22.86 0.52 0.44
C ASP A 153 -24.09 0.79 -0.44
N ASN A 154 -23.86 1.11 -1.72
CA ASN A 154 -24.90 1.53 -2.67
C ASN A 154 -26.05 0.51 -2.88
N SER A 155 -26.07 -0.62 -2.16
CA SER A 155 -27.16 -1.57 -2.14
C SER A 155 -28.33 -1.05 -1.31
N GLU A 156 -29.36 -0.57 -2.01
CA GLU A 156 -30.73 -0.32 -1.53
C GLU A 156 -30.92 0.89 -0.61
N TYR A 157 -31.04 2.06 -1.23
CA TYR A 157 -31.89 3.13 -0.69
C TYR A 157 -33.35 2.73 -0.92
N ASP A 158 -34.08 2.33 0.13
CA ASP A 158 -35.49 1.91 0.01
C ASP A 158 -36.49 3.09 0.01
N GLY A 159 -36.01 4.34 0.09
CA GLY A 159 -36.83 5.54 0.10
C GLY A 159 -37.72 5.72 1.34
N GLN A 160 -37.69 4.80 2.30
CA GLN A 160 -38.50 4.84 3.53
C GLN A 160 -37.66 5.04 4.80
N ASN A 161 -36.38 4.66 4.79
CA ASN A 161 -35.45 4.96 5.88
C ASN A 161 -34.59 6.19 5.56
N ASN A 162 -35.15 7.38 5.76
CA ASN A 162 -34.43 8.65 5.78
C ASN A 162 -33.47 8.69 6.99
N GLN A 163 -32.39 7.91 6.96
CA GLN A 163 -31.30 8.16 7.89
C GLN A 163 -30.61 9.45 7.45
N GLU A 164 -30.84 10.52 8.23
CA GLU A 164 -30.10 11.76 8.12
C GLU A 164 -28.60 11.43 8.02
N THR A 165 -27.99 11.69 6.87
CA THR A 165 -26.55 11.50 6.73
C THR A 165 -25.90 12.64 7.52
N SER A 166 -25.51 12.35 8.75
CA SER A 166 -24.78 13.30 9.60
C SER A 166 -23.29 13.27 9.25
N LEU A 167 -22.70 14.46 9.11
CA LEU A 167 -21.26 14.64 9.12
C LEU A 167 -20.88 14.97 10.56
N LYS A 168 -20.06 14.12 11.15
CA LYS A 168 -19.54 14.35 12.49
C LYS A 168 -18.25 15.15 12.37
N LYS A 169 -18.25 16.34 12.95
CA LYS A 169 -17.03 17.13 13.16
C LYS A 169 -16.55 16.89 14.58
N GLN A 170 -15.36 16.35 14.71
CA GLN A 170 -14.77 16.10 16.02
C GLN A 170 -13.74 17.19 16.30
N TYR A 171 -13.94 17.91 17.40
CA TYR A 171 -12.95 18.81 17.96
C TYR A 171 -12.17 18.06 19.02
N PHE A 172 -10.86 18.21 18.92
CA PHE A 172 -9.90 17.65 19.82
C PHE A 172 -9.30 18.81 20.62
N ASP A 173 -9.14 18.64 21.91
CA ASP A 173 -8.41 19.62 22.73
C ASP A 173 -6.91 19.38 22.64
N SER A 174 -6.16 20.05 23.50
CA SER A 174 -4.71 19.83 23.64
C SER A 174 -4.34 18.43 24.11
N THR A 175 -5.28 17.61 24.62
CA THR A 175 -5.06 16.21 25.03
C THR A 175 -5.52 15.21 23.96
N ASN A 176 -6.05 15.70 22.84
CA ASN A 176 -6.62 14.89 21.76
C ASN A 176 -7.84 14.05 22.17
N GLU A 177 -8.47 14.37 23.29
CA GLU A 177 -9.78 13.82 23.60
C GLU A 177 -10.83 14.52 22.74
N VAL A 178 -11.85 13.78 22.32
CA VAL A 178 -13.01 14.37 21.63
C VAL A 178 -13.77 15.22 22.66
N ILE A 179 -13.36 16.47 22.80
CA ILE A 179 -14.02 17.42 23.71
C ILE A 179 -15.36 17.89 23.19
N GLN A 180 -15.56 17.81 21.87
CA GLN A 180 -16.82 18.18 21.25
C GLN A 180 -17.00 17.40 19.95
N THR A 181 -18.09 16.65 19.86
CA THR A 181 -18.62 16.23 18.56
C THR A 181 -19.72 17.21 18.18
N LYS A 182 -19.60 17.82 17.01
CA LYS A 182 -20.67 18.61 16.41
C LYS A 182 -21.21 17.84 15.21
N ASP A 183 -22.45 17.39 15.33
CA ASP A 183 -23.17 16.80 14.21
C ASP A 183 -23.67 17.92 13.30
N PHE A 184 -23.39 17.79 12.01
CA PHE A 184 -23.97 18.63 10.98
C PHE A 184 -24.99 17.80 10.20
N VAL A 185 -26.24 18.25 10.22
CA VAL A 185 -27.29 17.77 9.32
C VAL A 185 -27.40 18.81 8.20
N PHE A 186 -26.91 18.47 7.00
CA PHE A 186 -26.88 19.36 5.84
C PHE A 186 -27.68 18.82 4.65
N LEU A 187 -28.33 17.67 4.83
CA LEU A 187 -29.27 17.09 3.89
C LEU A 187 -30.69 17.24 4.45
N SER A 188 -31.61 17.76 3.64
CA SER A 188 -33.03 17.65 3.91
C SER A 188 -33.53 16.22 3.68
N ASN A 189 -34.74 15.89 4.15
CA ASN A 189 -35.36 14.56 4.04
C ASN A 189 -35.45 13.99 2.61
N ASN A 190 -35.27 14.82 1.60
CA ASN A 190 -35.29 14.46 0.18
C ASN A 190 -33.91 14.53 -0.48
N GLN A 191 -32.82 14.61 0.28
CA GLN A 191 -31.47 14.75 -0.24
C GLN A 191 -30.60 13.57 0.14
N LYS A 192 -29.81 13.09 -0.82
CA LYS A 192 -28.82 12.03 -0.63
C LYS A 192 -27.44 12.54 -1.01
N LEU A 193 -26.51 12.50 -0.06
CA LEU A 193 -25.10 12.73 -0.36
C LEU A 193 -24.60 11.58 -1.24
N LEU A 194 -24.08 11.91 -2.42
CA LEU A 194 -23.50 10.93 -3.33
C LEU A 194 -21.97 10.86 -3.17
N SER A 195 -21.32 12.02 -3.00
CA SER A 195 -19.86 12.09 -2.93
C SER A 195 -19.35 13.41 -2.35
N LEU A 196 -18.12 13.39 -1.83
CA LEU A 196 -17.39 14.52 -1.24
C LEU A 196 -16.00 14.58 -1.87
N ALA A 197 -15.53 15.79 -2.18
CA ALA A 197 -14.17 16.03 -2.63
C ALA A 197 -13.53 17.19 -1.87
N GLN A 198 -12.40 16.95 -1.21
CA GLN A 198 -11.57 18.02 -0.68
C GLN A 198 -10.83 18.69 -1.84
N VAL A 199 -11.06 19.99 -2.01
CA VAL A 199 -10.55 20.77 -3.13
C VAL A 199 -9.29 21.53 -2.80
N SER A 200 -9.22 22.05 -1.58
CA SER A 200 -8.01 22.63 -1.03
C SER A 200 -7.99 22.40 0.49
N LYS A 201 -6.97 22.92 1.18
CA LYS A 201 -6.91 22.90 2.64
C LYS A 201 -8.18 23.49 3.29
N ASN A 202 -8.83 24.43 2.61
CA ASN A 202 -9.95 25.21 3.11
C ASN A 202 -11.24 25.01 2.30
N GLU A 203 -11.28 24.13 1.31
CA GLU A 203 -12.42 24.04 0.38
C GLU A 203 -12.85 22.59 0.19
N VAL A 204 -14.16 22.34 0.26
CA VAL A 204 -14.77 21.02 0.04
C VAL A 204 -15.98 21.18 -0.87
N TRP A 205 -16.11 20.27 -1.83
CA TRP A 205 -17.27 20.17 -2.71
C TRP A 205 -18.08 18.92 -2.36
N MET A 206 -19.40 19.06 -2.39
CA MET A 206 -20.36 17.98 -2.17
C MET A 206 -21.23 17.78 -3.39
N ILE A 207 -21.38 16.53 -3.82
CA ILE A 207 -22.39 16.11 -4.79
C ILE A 207 -23.57 15.54 -4.03
N ILE A 208 -24.73 16.17 -4.20
CA ILE A 208 -25.99 15.78 -3.56
C ILE A 208 -27.00 15.48 -4.65
N LYS A 209 -27.76 14.39 -4.46
CA LYS A 209 -28.95 14.09 -5.25
C LYS A 209 -30.17 14.57 -4.48
N THR A 210 -30.92 15.48 -5.08
CA THR A 210 -32.19 15.98 -4.54
C THR A 210 -33.33 15.25 -5.23
N TYR A 211 -34.19 14.60 -4.44
CA TYR A 211 -35.43 13.98 -4.88
C TYR A 211 -36.58 14.97 -4.71
N PRO A 212 -37.60 14.96 -5.58
CA PRO A 212 -38.80 15.76 -5.37
C PRO A 212 -39.52 15.36 -4.08
N VAL A 213 -40.08 16.33 -3.37
CA VAL A 213 -41.03 16.07 -2.28
C VAL A 213 -42.38 15.76 -2.93
N VAL A 214 -42.87 14.54 -2.77
CA VAL A 214 -44.14 14.08 -3.35
C VAL A 214 -45.30 14.55 -2.46
N ASP A 215 -45.52 15.86 -2.38
CA ASP A 215 -46.64 16.42 -1.60
C ASP A 215 -47.87 16.75 -2.46
N ASP A 216 -47.74 16.96 -3.78
CA ASP A 216 -48.87 17.15 -4.69
C ASP A 216 -48.59 16.58 -6.11
N ALA A 217 -49.52 15.77 -6.61
CA ALA A 217 -49.36 14.95 -7.83
C ALA A 217 -49.20 15.73 -9.16
N GLU A 218 -49.28 17.06 -9.14
CA GLU A 218 -49.31 17.88 -10.36
C GLU A 218 -47.97 18.56 -10.71
N THR A 219 -46.95 18.52 -9.83
CA THR A 219 -45.62 19.09 -10.13
C THR A 219 -44.47 18.25 -9.59
N SER A 220 -44.42 16.97 -9.98
CA SER A 220 -43.24 16.13 -9.68
C SER A 220 -42.03 16.63 -10.48
N GLN A 221 -41.17 17.44 -9.87
CA GLN A 221 -39.85 17.74 -10.43
C GLN A 221 -39.04 16.44 -10.55
N GLU A 222 -38.27 16.27 -11.63
CA GLU A 222 -37.36 15.13 -11.73
C GLU A 222 -36.23 15.26 -10.69
N PRO A 223 -35.70 14.13 -10.16
CA PRO A 223 -34.52 14.18 -9.31
C PRO A 223 -33.38 14.91 -10.04
N PHE A 224 -32.62 15.73 -9.32
CA PHE A 224 -31.50 16.47 -9.89
C PHE A 224 -30.26 16.38 -9.01
N ILE A 225 -29.10 16.74 -9.57
CA ILE A 225 -27.83 16.75 -8.88
C ILE A 225 -27.44 18.19 -8.56
N GLU A 226 -27.02 18.42 -7.32
CA GLU A 226 -26.45 19.68 -6.84
C GLU A 226 -24.97 19.49 -6.53
N LEU A 227 -24.14 20.41 -6.99
CA LEU A 227 -22.79 20.61 -6.50
C LEU A 227 -22.79 21.77 -5.51
N ARG A 228 -22.39 21.53 -4.28
CA ARG A 228 -22.31 22.53 -3.21
C ARG A 228 -20.87 22.78 -2.80
N LYS A 229 -20.49 24.05 -2.66
CA LYS A 229 -19.17 24.50 -2.22
C LYS A 229 -19.20 24.97 -0.78
N TYR A 230 -18.24 24.51 0.01
CA TYR A 230 -18.03 24.90 1.40
C TYR A 230 -16.59 25.36 1.59
N ILE A 231 -16.40 26.34 2.48
CA ILE A 231 -15.08 26.83 2.84
C ILE A 231 -14.86 26.81 4.35
N ASN A 232 -13.59 26.68 4.76
CA ASN A 232 -13.13 26.77 6.14
C ASN A 232 -13.79 25.78 7.13
N GLY A 233 -14.40 24.70 6.64
CA GLY A 233 -15.09 23.73 7.51
C GLY A 233 -16.34 24.24 8.18
N ASP A 234 -16.97 25.26 7.58
CA ASP A 234 -18.34 25.62 7.88
C ASP A 234 -19.29 24.85 6.94
N PHE A 235 -20.02 23.89 7.50
CA PHE A 235 -21.04 23.10 6.80
C PHE A 235 -22.47 23.56 7.13
N GLY A 236 -22.63 24.72 7.80
CA GLY A 236 -23.95 25.26 8.15
C GLY A 236 -24.75 25.73 6.94
N SER A 237 -24.08 26.28 5.93
CA SER A 237 -24.69 26.63 4.64
C SER A 237 -23.62 26.64 3.54
N PRO A 238 -23.93 26.15 2.33
CA PRO A 238 -23.00 26.25 1.21
C PRO A 238 -22.76 27.72 0.87
N ILE A 239 -21.51 28.06 0.56
CA ILE A 239 -21.21 29.41 0.04
C ILE A 239 -21.62 29.57 -1.42
N ASP A 240 -21.74 28.45 -2.14
CA ASP A 240 -22.22 28.41 -3.50
C ASP A 240 -22.88 27.06 -3.79
N THR A 241 -23.88 27.05 -4.67
CA THR A 241 -24.64 25.87 -5.07
C THR A 241 -24.98 25.97 -6.54
N ARG A 242 -24.72 24.89 -7.28
CA ARG A 242 -24.98 24.79 -8.71
C ARG A 242 -25.69 23.48 -9.03
N SER A 243 -26.74 23.57 -9.85
CA SER A 243 -27.37 22.38 -10.43
C SER A 243 -26.56 21.83 -11.59
N ILE A 244 -26.48 20.50 -11.66
CA ILE A 244 -25.82 19.75 -12.73
C ILE A 244 -26.91 19.09 -13.58
N ASP A 245 -26.91 19.36 -14.88
CA ASP A 245 -27.93 18.89 -15.84
C ASP A 245 -27.87 17.38 -16.15
N SER A 246 -27.28 16.56 -15.28
CA SER A 246 -27.11 15.12 -15.49
C SER A 246 -27.38 14.32 -14.22
N ILE A 247 -28.55 13.67 -14.21
CA ILE A 247 -29.04 12.84 -13.09
C ILE A 247 -28.22 11.55 -12.87
N GLU A 248 -27.42 11.18 -13.87
CA GLU A 248 -26.58 9.97 -13.86
C GLU A 248 -25.23 10.21 -13.19
N LEU A 249 -24.76 11.47 -13.09
CA LEU A 249 -23.52 11.78 -12.42
C LEU A 249 -23.69 11.65 -10.91
N GLY A 250 -22.85 10.84 -10.29
CA GLY A 250 -22.96 10.58 -8.85
C GLY A 250 -21.64 10.44 -8.12
N ASN A 251 -20.52 10.62 -8.80
CA ASN A 251 -19.20 10.44 -8.21
C ASN A 251 -18.29 11.57 -8.64
N ILE A 252 -17.39 12.00 -7.76
CA ILE A 252 -16.36 12.99 -8.04
C ILE A 252 -14.99 12.46 -7.61
N LYS A 253 -13.97 12.70 -8.44
CA LYS A 253 -12.57 12.39 -8.11
C LYS A 253 -11.67 13.57 -8.48
N PRO A 254 -10.67 13.90 -7.66
CA PRO A 254 -9.68 14.92 -8.03
C PRO A 254 -8.87 14.46 -9.25
N TYR A 255 -8.56 15.39 -10.16
CA TYR A 255 -7.71 15.14 -11.33
C TYR A 255 -7.03 16.43 -11.78
N GLN A 256 -5.69 16.41 -11.81
CA GLN A 256 -4.87 17.59 -12.11
C GLN A 256 -5.30 18.78 -11.24
N GLU A 257 -5.68 19.90 -11.84
CA GLU A 257 -6.11 21.12 -11.15
C GLU A 257 -7.63 21.16 -10.91
N GLY A 258 -8.37 20.14 -11.37
CA GLY A 258 -9.82 20.06 -11.30
C GLY A 258 -10.34 18.69 -10.85
N TYR A 259 -11.50 18.32 -11.39
CA TYR A 259 -12.26 17.15 -10.93
C TYR A 259 -12.89 16.38 -12.08
N VAL A 260 -13.00 15.08 -11.91
CA VAL A 260 -13.75 14.19 -12.79
C VAL A 260 -15.07 13.87 -12.12
N LEU A 261 -16.18 14.30 -12.73
CA LEU A 261 -17.53 13.88 -12.38
C LEU A 261 -17.93 12.71 -13.27
N TYR A 262 -18.46 11.63 -12.69
CA TYR A 262 -18.78 10.44 -13.48
C TYR A 262 -19.95 9.61 -12.95
N SER A 263 -20.52 8.81 -13.85
CA SER A 263 -21.53 7.79 -13.57
C SER A 263 -20.88 6.41 -13.39
N LYS A 264 -21.42 5.60 -12.47
CA LYS A 264 -21.05 4.18 -12.33
C LYS A 264 -21.93 3.26 -13.19
N ASP A 265 -23.06 3.78 -13.66
CA ASP A 265 -24.08 3.05 -14.41
C ASP A 265 -24.00 3.32 -15.92
N SER A 266 -23.29 4.38 -16.33
CA SER A 266 -23.10 4.77 -17.73
C SER A 266 -21.65 5.21 -17.99
N VAL A 267 -21.22 5.14 -19.26
CA VAL A 267 -19.86 5.51 -19.72
C VAL A 267 -19.74 7.03 -19.87
N THR A 268 -20.17 7.75 -18.85
CA THR A 268 -20.31 9.20 -18.88
C THR A 268 -19.39 9.81 -17.82
N ALA A 269 -18.44 10.63 -18.26
CA ALA A 269 -17.56 11.38 -17.37
C ALA A 269 -17.27 12.78 -17.94
N TYR A 270 -17.09 13.74 -17.04
CA TYR A 270 -16.79 15.12 -17.37
C TYR A 270 -15.63 15.63 -16.51
N TYR A 271 -14.75 16.41 -17.11
CA TYR A 271 -13.75 17.19 -16.43
C TYR A 271 -14.31 18.57 -16.07
N LEU A 272 -14.14 18.97 -14.83
CA LEU A 272 -14.53 20.25 -14.27
C LEU A 272 -13.28 20.93 -13.71
N GLU A 273 -12.77 21.94 -14.42
CA GLU A 273 -11.52 22.63 -14.07
C GLU A 273 -11.65 23.43 -12.78
N SER A 274 -12.79 24.07 -12.57
CA SER A 274 -13.15 24.81 -11.35
C SER A 274 -14.67 24.75 -11.12
N PHE A 275 -15.13 25.14 -9.93
CA PHE A 275 -16.56 25.07 -9.55
C PHE A 275 -17.49 25.73 -10.58
N ASP A 276 -17.07 26.90 -11.09
CA ASP A 276 -17.84 27.72 -12.04
C ASP A 276 -17.57 27.36 -13.50
N SER A 277 -16.59 26.49 -13.78
CA SER A 277 -16.22 26.14 -15.15
C SER A 277 -17.31 25.32 -15.84
N THR A 278 -17.31 25.35 -17.17
CA THR A 278 -18.14 24.46 -17.98
C THR A 278 -17.58 23.04 -17.95
N MET A 279 -18.44 22.05 -17.75
CA MET A 279 -18.05 20.64 -17.80
C MET A 279 -17.56 20.25 -19.21
N GLN A 280 -16.36 19.69 -19.29
CA GLN A 280 -15.76 19.20 -20.52
C GLN A 280 -15.94 17.68 -20.62
N PRO A 281 -16.55 17.13 -21.68
CA PRO A 281 -16.78 15.69 -21.77
C PRO A 281 -15.46 14.92 -21.91
N ILE A 282 -15.31 13.86 -21.12
CA ILE A 282 -14.18 12.93 -21.20
C ILE A 282 -14.62 11.74 -22.04
N SER A 283 -14.00 11.59 -23.20
CA SER A 283 -14.35 10.51 -24.13
C SER A 283 -13.41 9.32 -23.97
N PHE A 284 -13.90 8.20 -23.45
CA PHE A 284 -13.17 6.93 -23.44
C PHE A 284 -13.21 6.23 -24.81
N GLU A 285 -12.37 5.23 -25.01
CA GLU A 285 -12.58 4.23 -26.06
C GLU A 285 -13.72 3.30 -25.61
N GLN A 286 -14.67 3.04 -26.52
CA GLN A 286 -15.87 2.27 -26.19
C GLN A 286 -15.50 0.83 -25.87
N LEU A 287 -15.76 0.42 -24.63
CA LEU A 287 -15.61 -0.97 -24.24
C LEU A 287 -16.87 -1.77 -24.61
N PRO A 288 -16.77 -3.08 -24.88
CA PRO A 288 -17.94 -3.94 -25.11
C PRO A 288 -18.98 -3.79 -24.00
N LYS A 289 -20.27 -3.74 -24.32
CA LYS A 289 -21.28 -3.82 -23.26
C LYS A 289 -21.28 -5.25 -22.71
N LEU A 290 -21.05 -5.38 -21.40
CA LEU A 290 -21.18 -6.65 -20.69
C LEU A 290 -22.39 -6.52 -19.76
N ASP A 291 -23.38 -7.39 -19.94
CA ASP A 291 -24.53 -7.45 -19.04
C ASP A 291 -24.04 -7.73 -17.62
N ASP A 292 -24.67 -7.11 -16.63
CA ASP A 292 -24.35 -7.21 -15.19
C ASP A 292 -23.04 -6.57 -14.68
N TYR A 293 -22.22 -5.99 -15.56
CA TYR A 293 -21.06 -5.22 -15.14
C TYR A 293 -21.39 -3.73 -14.96
N GLY A 294 -21.08 -3.20 -13.78
CA GLY A 294 -21.00 -1.76 -13.56
C GLY A 294 -19.66 -1.22 -14.05
N PHE A 295 -19.51 0.10 -13.98
CA PHE A 295 -18.25 0.76 -14.31
C PHE A 295 -17.73 1.55 -13.12
N ASP A 296 -16.42 1.72 -13.09
CA ASP A 296 -15.79 2.67 -12.17
C ASP A 296 -14.63 3.37 -12.90
N ILE A 297 -14.25 4.52 -12.35
CA ILE A 297 -13.12 5.30 -12.85
C ILE A 297 -12.09 5.40 -11.74
N VAL A 298 -10.82 5.17 -12.08
CA VAL A 298 -9.68 5.46 -11.22
C VAL A 298 -8.80 6.49 -11.90
N VAL A 299 -8.36 7.46 -11.11
CA VAL A 299 -7.41 8.50 -11.53
C VAL A 299 -6.05 8.14 -10.93
N ALA A 300 -5.03 8.04 -11.79
CA ALA A 300 -3.65 7.75 -11.40
C ALA A 300 -2.70 8.65 -12.19
N GLY A 301 -2.16 9.68 -11.52
CA GLY A 301 -1.35 10.71 -12.17
C GLY A 301 -2.13 11.41 -13.28
N ASP A 302 -1.57 11.39 -14.50
CA ASP A 302 -2.18 11.99 -15.68
C ASP A 302 -3.24 11.11 -16.37
N TYR A 303 -3.43 9.88 -15.89
CA TYR A 303 -4.34 8.91 -16.49
C TYR A 303 -5.68 8.87 -15.76
N ILE A 304 -6.75 8.89 -16.55
CA ILE A 304 -8.11 8.53 -16.11
C ILE A 304 -8.41 7.18 -16.72
N THR A 305 -8.60 6.16 -15.89
CA THR A 305 -8.87 4.79 -16.34
C THR A 305 -10.28 4.39 -16.00
N TYR A 306 -10.97 3.86 -16.99
CA TYR A 306 -12.32 3.32 -16.93
C TYR A 306 -12.28 1.80 -17.10
N TYR A 307 -12.88 1.08 -16.15
CA TYR A 307 -12.86 -0.38 -16.11
C TYR A 307 -14.20 -0.95 -15.63
N TYR A 308 -14.45 -2.21 -15.98
CA TYR A 308 -15.59 -2.97 -15.47
C TYR A 308 -15.44 -3.25 -13.98
N LYS A 309 -16.40 -2.82 -13.18
CA LYS A 309 -16.52 -3.20 -11.77
C LYS A 309 -17.54 -4.34 -11.66
N ASN A 310 -17.07 -5.51 -11.23
CA ASN A 310 -17.92 -6.68 -11.06
C ASN A 310 -18.99 -6.40 -9.98
N ARG A 311 -20.27 -6.64 -10.27
CA ARG A 311 -21.30 -6.68 -9.22
C ARG A 311 -21.07 -7.98 -8.46
N LEU A 312 -20.69 -7.88 -7.17
CA LEU A 312 -20.28 -8.97 -6.27
C LEU A 312 -21.26 -10.15 -6.11
N ARG A 313 -22.36 -10.24 -6.85
CA ARG A 313 -23.32 -11.35 -6.77
C ARG A 313 -23.07 -12.34 -7.90
N ASP A 314 -22.64 -13.53 -7.49
CA ASP A 314 -22.69 -14.79 -8.24
C ASP A 314 -21.73 -14.96 -9.42
N SER A 315 -20.52 -15.43 -9.11
CA SER A 315 -19.78 -16.27 -10.05
C SER A 315 -19.19 -17.49 -9.34
N GLY A 316 -20.07 -18.32 -8.77
CA GLY A 316 -19.76 -19.68 -8.33
C GLY A 316 -19.64 -20.68 -9.51
N SER A 317 -19.37 -20.20 -10.73
CA SER A 317 -19.21 -21.05 -11.91
C SER A 317 -17.73 -21.16 -12.29
N ASP A 318 -17.26 -22.37 -12.59
CA ASP A 318 -15.94 -22.75 -13.10
C ASP A 318 -15.56 -22.13 -14.48
N ASN A 319 -16.11 -20.97 -14.82
CA ASN A 319 -15.84 -20.28 -16.06
C ASN A 319 -14.41 -19.74 -16.04
N LYS A 320 -13.67 -20.05 -17.10
CA LYS A 320 -12.32 -19.52 -17.33
C LYS A 320 -12.35 -17.99 -17.27
N PRO A 321 -11.29 -17.35 -16.76
CA PRO A 321 -11.23 -15.89 -16.65
C PRO A 321 -11.46 -15.27 -18.03
N GLN A 322 -12.53 -14.49 -18.16
CA GLN A 322 -12.85 -13.78 -19.38
C GLN A 322 -11.82 -12.67 -19.60
N LYS A 323 -11.37 -12.46 -20.85
CA LYS A 323 -10.51 -11.31 -21.15
C LYS A 323 -11.31 -10.04 -20.96
N LEU A 324 -10.87 -9.19 -20.05
CA LEU A 324 -11.52 -7.91 -19.76
C LEU A 324 -10.69 -6.79 -20.39
N SER A 325 -11.41 -5.87 -21.05
CA SER A 325 -10.83 -4.68 -21.66
C SER A 325 -10.91 -3.51 -20.68
N ILE A 326 -9.91 -2.63 -20.71
CA ILE A 326 -9.78 -1.47 -19.83
C ILE A 326 -9.44 -0.27 -20.71
N SER A 327 -10.20 0.81 -20.58
CA SER A 327 -10.02 2.03 -21.39
C SER A 327 -9.37 3.12 -20.55
N SER A 328 -8.47 3.90 -21.13
CA SER A 328 -7.84 5.02 -20.42
C SER A 328 -7.72 6.25 -21.30
N VAL A 329 -7.66 7.41 -20.65
CA VAL A 329 -7.42 8.71 -21.27
C VAL A 329 -6.23 9.37 -20.57
N TYR A 330 -5.21 9.74 -21.33
CA TYR A 330 -4.05 10.50 -20.86
C TYR A 330 -4.23 11.98 -21.17
N LYS A 331 -4.12 12.85 -20.15
CA LYS A 331 -4.26 14.32 -20.27
C LYS A 331 -5.46 14.76 -21.10
N LEU A 332 -6.58 14.06 -20.96
CA LEU A 332 -7.84 14.31 -21.69
C LEU A 332 -7.73 14.19 -23.24
N LYS A 333 -6.64 13.65 -23.79
CA LYS A 333 -6.34 13.69 -25.23
C LYS A 333 -6.14 12.31 -25.84
N GLU A 334 -5.22 11.53 -25.28
CA GLU A 334 -4.80 10.26 -25.87
C GLU A 334 -5.58 9.11 -25.23
N LYS A 335 -6.27 8.32 -26.06
CA LYS A 335 -7.04 7.16 -25.61
C LYS A 335 -6.24 5.90 -25.83
N ASN A 336 -6.24 5.01 -24.84
CA ASN A 336 -5.59 3.72 -24.94
C ASN A 336 -6.48 2.62 -24.35
N THR A 337 -6.51 1.47 -25.01
CA THR A 337 -7.17 0.26 -24.50
C THR A 337 -6.13 -0.79 -24.11
N TYR A 338 -6.35 -1.39 -22.94
CA TYR A 338 -5.55 -2.47 -22.38
C TYR A 338 -6.42 -3.72 -22.27
N ILE A 339 -5.78 -4.89 -22.42
CA ILE A 339 -6.44 -6.18 -22.25
C ILE A 339 -5.73 -6.94 -21.14
N THR A 340 -6.51 -7.52 -20.24
CA THR A 340 -6.01 -8.41 -19.20
C THR A 340 -6.77 -9.73 -19.22
N ASN A 341 -6.06 -10.81 -18.85
CA ASN A 341 -6.63 -12.14 -18.63
C ASN A 341 -6.91 -12.40 -17.14
N TYR A 342 -6.73 -11.39 -16.30
CA TYR A 342 -6.94 -11.49 -14.86
C TYR A 342 -8.36 -11.05 -14.50
N GLU A 343 -8.98 -11.77 -13.58
CA GLU A 343 -10.16 -11.27 -12.89
C GLU A 343 -9.74 -10.28 -11.82
N TYR A 344 -10.40 -9.13 -11.79
CA TYR A 344 -10.00 -8.01 -10.96
C TYR A 344 -11.17 -7.35 -10.23
N THR A 345 -10.89 -6.79 -9.06
CA THR A 345 -11.79 -5.84 -8.37
C THR A 345 -11.67 -4.45 -8.95
N SER A 346 -10.46 -4.06 -9.36
CA SER A 346 -10.17 -2.80 -10.04
C SER A 346 -8.93 -2.89 -10.91
N ALA A 347 -8.82 -2.01 -11.90
CA ALA A 347 -7.65 -1.92 -12.75
C ALA A 347 -7.46 -0.49 -13.27
N PHE A 348 -6.22 -0.02 -13.35
CA PHE A 348 -5.91 1.33 -13.78
C PHE A 348 -4.56 1.42 -14.48
N VAL A 349 -4.39 2.39 -15.35
CA VAL A 349 -3.12 2.68 -15.99
C VAL A 349 -2.24 3.44 -15.01
N CYS A 350 -1.11 2.85 -14.65
CA CYS A 350 -0.18 3.42 -13.68
C CYS A 350 1.04 4.07 -14.32
N GLN A 351 1.36 3.71 -15.56
CA GLN A 351 2.34 4.39 -16.41
C GLN A 351 1.97 4.23 -17.87
N LYS A 352 2.70 4.93 -18.74
CA LYS A 352 2.65 4.68 -20.18
C LYS A 352 2.84 3.18 -20.46
N ASP A 353 1.90 2.61 -21.20
CA ASP A 353 1.90 1.20 -21.60
C ASP A 353 1.90 0.20 -20.44
N THR A 354 1.53 0.62 -19.22
CA THR A 354 1.56 -0.23 -18.03
C THR A 354 0.23 -0.18 -17.28
N LEU A 355 -0.37 -1.35 -17.14
CA LEU A 355 -1.61 -1.59 -16.43
C LEU A 355 -1.35 -2.19 -15.05
N CYS A 356 -2.04 -1.64 -14.05
CA CYS A 356 -1.98 -2.03 -12.66
C CYS A 356 -3.34 -2.63 -12.27
N ILE A 357 -3.36 -3.88 -11.81
CA ILE A 357 -4.57 -4.73 -11.71
C ILE A 357 -4.71 -5.32 -10.29
N PHE A 358 -5.83 -5.07 -9.62
CA PHE A 358 -6.19 -5.65 -8.32
C PHE A 358 -6.95 -6.95 -8.53
N LEU A 359 -6.44 -8.11 -8.11
CA LEU A 359 -7.15 -9.37 -8.35
C LEU A 359 -8.42 -9.51 -7.49
N LYS A 360 -9.43 -10.22 -8.01
CA LYS A 360 -10.72 -10.43 -7.34
C LYS A 360 -10.59 -11.26 -6.04
N ASP A 361 -9.89 -12.38 -6.12
CA ASP A 361 -9.86 -13.40 -5.06
C ASP A 361 -8.54 -13.47 -4.30
N LYS A 362 -7.67 -12.48 -4.53
CA LYS A 362 -6.36 -12.41 -3.92
C LYS A 362 -6.07 -10.98 -3.56
N SER A 363 -5.49 -10.76 -2.39
CA SER A 363 -4.82 -9.50 -2.04
C SER A 363 -3.60 -9.23 -2.94
N GLU A 364 -3.46 -9.89 -4.10
CA GLU A 364 -2.42 -9.71 -5.09
C GLU A 364 -2.76 -8.55 -6.06
N PHE A 365 -1.84 -7.60 -6.16
CA PHE A 365 -1.61 -6.66 -7.23
C PHE A 365 -0.89 -7.33 -8.39
N ILE A 366 -1.20 -6.97 -9.62
CA ILE A 366 -0.39 -7.28 -10.79
C ILE A 366 -0.05 -6.00 -11.53
N ILE A 367 1.23 -5.80 -11.81
CA ILE A 367 1.68 -4.81 -12.80
C ILE A 367 1.92 -5.56 -14.10
N GLN A 368 1.27 -5.13 -15.16
CA GLN A 368 1.25 -5.76 -16.46
C GLN A 368 1.65 -4.74 -17.52
N ASN A 369 2.49 -5.10 -18.48
CA ASN A 369 2.70 -4.22 -19.64
C ASN A 369 1.55 -4.34 -20.66
N ASN A 370 1.58 -3.50 -21.70
CA ASN A 370 0.62 -3.55 -22.81
C ASN A 370 0.60 -4.88 -23.59
N SER A 371 1.64 -5.72 -23.43
CA SER A 371 1.77 -7.04 -24.05
C SER A 371 1.14 -8.17 -23.21
N SER A 372 0.41 -7.81 -22.16
CA SER A 372 -0.12 -8.75 -21.16
C SER A 372 0.92 -9.57 -20.39
N ARG A 373 2.17 -9.10 -20.35
CA ARG A 373 3.21 -9.72 -19.53
C ARG A 373 3.20 -9.11 -18.14
N THR A 374 3.04 -9.97 -17.14
CA THR A 374 3.20 -9.61 -15.73
C THR A 374 4.65 -9.22 -15.45
N LEU A 375 4.83 -7.99 -14.98
CA LEU A 375 6.08 -7.41 -14.53
C LEU A 375 6.28 -7.64 -13.02
N PHE A 376 5.23 -7.43 -12.21
CA PHE A 376 5.30 -7.54 -10.75
C PHE A 376 4.02 -8.08 -10.13
N LYS A 377 4.16 -8.64 -8.92
CA LYS A 377 3.05 -8.98 -8.02
C LYS A 377 3.31 -8.47 -6.61
N VAL A 378 2.32 -7.87 -5.97
CA VAL A 378 2.47 -7.32 -4.60
C VAL A 378 1.21 -7.59 -3.77
N SER A 379 1.31 -7.73 -2.45
CA SER A 379 0.14 -7.86 -1.58
C SER A 379 -0.31 -6.48 -1.07
N ASP A 380 -1.62 -6.16 -1.10
CA ASP A 380 -2.30 -4.91 -0.65
C ASP A 380 -1.69 -3.55 -1.09
N TYR A 381 -2.46 -2.67 -1.74
CA TYR A 381 -1.91 -1.42 -2.30
C TYR A 381 -2.94 -0.34 -2.67
N LEU A 382 -2.45 0.86 -3.04
CA LEU A 382 -3.23 2.03 -3.45
C LEU A 382 -2.40 2.95 -4.39
N PRO A 383 -2.88 3.34 -5.58
CA PRO A 383 -2.17 4.31 -6.42
C PRO A 383 -2.19 5.75 -5.86
N TYR A 384 -1.07 6.47 -6.03
CA TYR A 384 -0.93 7.89 -5.71
C TYR A 384 0.00 8.60 -6.69
N LYS A 385 -0.56 9.46 -7.55
CA LYS A 385 0.21 10.19 -8.59
C LYS A 385 1.04 9.20 -9.43
N ASN A 386 2.36 9.34 -9.48
CA ASN A 386 3.31 8.45 -10.16
C ASN A 386 3.85 7.32 -9.27
N LYS A 387 3.25 7.12 -8.09
CA LYS A 387 3.66 6.16 -7.07
C LYS A 387 2.55 5.14 -6.80
N VAL A 388 2.91 3.98 -6.29
CA VAL A 388 2.01 3.03 -5.65
C VAL A 388 2.36 2.96 -4.18
N ILE A 389 1.35 3.10 -3.35
CA ILE A 389 1.45 2.87 -1.92
C ILE A 389 1.12 1.39 -1.69
N LEU A 390 2.00 0.64 -1.04
CA LEU A 390 1.83 -0.79 -0.79
C LEU A 390 1.63 -0.98 0.72
N ASN A 391 0.64 -1.76 1.10
CA ASN A 391 0.49 -2.23 2.47
C ASN A 391 1.11 -3.64 2.56
N MET A 392 2.31 -3.72 3.11
CA MET A 392 3.07 -4.95 3.26
C MET A 392 3.01 -5.45 4.71
N MET A 393 2.00 -6.26 5.03
CA MET A 393 1.68 -6.79 6.38
C MET A 393 1.48 -5.67 7.41
N ASN A 394 2.59 -5.15 7.94
CA ASN A 394 2.63 -4.12 8.97
C ASN A 394 3.35 -2.86 8.46
N ASN A 395 3.61 -2.74 7.15
CA ASN A 395 4.31 -1.60 6.58
C ASN A 395 3.45 -0.88 5.53
N VAL A 396 3.48 0.45 5.52
CA VAL A 396 3.06 1.23 4.35
C VAL A 396 4.30 1.64 3.59
N VAL A 397 4.39 1.26 2.32
CA VAL A 397 5.51 1.54 1.43
C VAL A 397 5.07 2.48 0.34
N ILE A 398 5.78 3.59 0.13
CA ILE A 398 5.57 4.45 -1.03
C ILE A 398 6.59 4.05 -2.10
N TYR A 399 6.10 3.45 -3.17
CA TYR A 399 6.89 2.94 -4.28
C TYR A 399 6.73 3.82 -5.52
N ASP A 400 7.81 4.45 -5.97
CA ASP A 400 7.84 5.20 -7.21
C ASP A 400 8.03 4.22 -8.38
N ILE A 401 7.02 4.17 -9.25
CA ILE A 401 6.96 3.20 -10.34
C ILE A 401 8.01 3.54 -11.41
N GLU A 402 8.32 4.83 -11.62
CA GLU A 402 9.23 5.27 -12.69
C GLU A 402 10.67 4.91 -12.37
N THR A 403 11.07 5.13 -11.12
CA THR A 403 12.41 4.80 -10.64
C THR A 403 12.57 3.35 -10.22
N ASN A 404 11.47 2.58 -10.12
CA ASN A 404 11.45 1.22 -9.60
C ASN A 404 12.06 1.14 -8.19
N SER A 405 11.80 2.16 -7.38
CA SER A 405 12.35 2.32 -6.03
C SER A 405 11.33 3.00 -5.13
N GLY A 406 11.51 2.92 -3.82
CA GLY A 406 10.60 3.54 -2.88
C GLY A 406 11.18 3.65 -1.48
N PHE A 407 10.31 3.94 -0.52
CA PHE A 407 10.65 3.93 0.89
C PHE A 407 9.47 3.44 1.73
N ILE A 408 9.74 2.97 2.94
CA ILE A 408 8.72 2.60 3.91
C ILE A 408 8.25 3.90 4.56
N ALA A 409 7.01 4.31 4.28
CA ALA A 409 6.40 5.48 4.90
C ALA A 409 5.96 5.20 6.33
N TYR A 410 5.54 3.97 6.62
CA TYR A 410 5.16 3.53 7.96
C TYR A 410 5.65 2.12 8.21
N GLU A 411 6.29 1.90 9.36
CA GLU A 411 6.72 0.59 9.85
C GLU A 411 5.97 0.33 11.16
N GLY A 412 5.01 -0.57 11.12
CA GLY A 412 4.24 -1.05 12.25
C GLY A 412 5.00 -2.14 13.01
N SER A 413 4.58 -2.37 14.25
CA SER A 413 5.10 -3.46 15.08
C SER A 413 4.53 -4.81 14.65
N SER A 414 5.07 -5.92 15.15
CA SER A 414 4.54 -7.28 14.91
C SER A 414 3.08 -7.44 15.34
N ASP A 415 2.62 -6.63 16.28
CA ASP A 415 1.32 -6.77 16.96
C ASP A 415 0.28 -5.77 16.42
N THR A 416 0.61 -5.07 15.33
CA THR A 416 -0.24 -4.06 14.70
C THR A 416 -0.44 -4.41 13.24
N ASN A 417 -1.68 -4.70 12.86
CA ASN A 417 -2.05 -5.01 11.49
C ASN A 417 -2.53 -3.74 10.79
N ILE A 418 -2.10 -3.52 9.56
CA ILE A 418 -2.56 -2.38 8.78
C ILE A 418 -3.77 -2.80 7.95
N CYS A 419 -4.88 -2.11 8.12
CA CYS A 419 -6.11 -2.33 7.38
C CYS A 419 -6.39 -1.16 6.42
N GLY A 420 -6.61 -1.44 5.14
CA GLY A 420 -7.06 -0.45 4.15
C GLY A 420 -6.15 0.77 3.93
N MET A 421 -6.37 1.52 2.85
CA MET A 421 -5.66 2.78 2.59
C MET A 421 -6.54 3.76 1.81
N GLN A 422 -6.37 5.06 2.06
CA GLN A 422 -6.96 6.17 1.33
C GLN A 422 -5.87 7.22 1.09
N VAL A 423 -6.02 8.03 0.06
CA VAL A 423 -5.10 9.13 -0.28
C VAL A 423 -5.88 10.43 -0.32
N THR A 424 -5.29 11.48 0.24
CA THR A 424 -5.74 12.86 0.09
C THR A 424 -4.72 13.64 -0.76
N LEU A 425 -4.95 14.95 -0.94
CA LEU A 425 -4.03 15.82 -1.69
C LEU A 425 -2.58 15.71 -1.17
N ASP A 426 -2.43 15.74 0.17
CA ASP A 426 -1.12 15.86 0.83
C ASP A 426 -0.78 14.69 1.76
N SER A 427 -1.69 13.74 2.00
CA SER A 427 -1.48 12.66 2.95
C SER A 427 -2.00 11.30 2.48
N ILE A 428 -1.48 10.23 3.06
CA ILE A 428 -2.04 8.87 2.98
C ILE A 428 -2.75 8.63 4.28
N ARG A 429 -3.92 8.00 4.26
CA ARG A 429 -4.57 7.45 5.43
C ARG A 429 -4.60 5.95 5.34
N THR A 430 -4.43 5.30 6.45
CA THR A 430 -4.58 3.87 6.59
C THR A 430 -5.20 3.59 7.94
N CYS A 431 -5.59 2.35 8.20
CA CYS A 431 -5.94 1.95 9.55
C CYS A 431 -4.96 0.97 10.15
N VAL A 432 -4.91 0.99 11.47
CA VAL A 432 -4.04 0.16 12.28
C VAL A 432 -4.94 -0.49 13.31
N ASP A 433 -5.09 -1.80 13.18
CA ASP A 433 -5.72 -2.62 14.21
C ASP A 433 -4.68 -2.87 15.31
N SER A 434 -5.07 -2.56 16.54
CA SER A 434 -4.27 -2.85 17.73
C SER A 434 -4.72 -4.18 18.30
N GLU A 435 -3.86 -5.21 18.24
CA GLU A 435 -4.15 -6.49 18.90
C GLU A 435 -4.22 -6.35 20.44
N LEU A 436 -3.66 -5.27 20.99
CA LEU A 436 -3.64 -5.01 22.44
C LEU A 436 -4.96 -4.41 22.94
N THR A 437 -5.60 -3.55 22.15
CA THR A 437 -6.81 -2.84 22.57
C THR A 437 -8.07 -3.33 21.85
N ASP A 438 -7.94 -4.20 20.83
CA ASP A 438 -9.04 -4.66 19.97
C ASP A 438 -9.75 -3.51 19.24
N ASP A 439 -9.07 -2.37 19.08
CA ASP A 439 -9.58 -1.17 18.41
C ASP A 439 -8.87 -0.93 17.08
N THR A 440 -9.61 -0.34 16.13
CA THR A 440 -9.09 0.13 14.84
C THR A 440 -8.85 1.63 14.88
N TYR A 441 -7.62 2.03 14.57
CA TYR A 441 -7.18 3.41 14.57
C TYR A 441 -6.90 3.92 13.15
N ALA A 442 -7.33 5.13 12.82
CA ALA A 442 -6.87 5.84 11.64
C ALA A 442 -5.39 6.22 11.81
N LEU A 443 -4.63 6.22 10.73
CA LEU A 443 -3.27 6.72 10.68
C LEU A 443 -3.15 7.58 9.44
N GLN A 444 -2.90 8.87 9.60
CA GLN A 444 -2.64 9.80 8.50
C GLN A 444 -1.14 10.07 8.36
N LEU A 445 -0.51 9.65 7.26
CA LEU A 445 0.87 9.91 6.86
C LEU A 445 0.93 11.13 5.92
N ASP A 446 1.37 12.29 6.40
CA ASP A 446 1.57 13.51 5.60
C ASP A 446 2.74 13.33 4.65
N THR A 447 2.49 13.13 3.36
CA THR A 447 3.50 12.87 2.33
C THR A 447 4.41 14.07 2.03
N SER A 448 4.12 15.25 2.56
CA SER A 448 4.88 16.48 2.32
C SER A 448 6.04 16.69 3.29
N GLN A 449 6.11 15.96 4.41
CA GLN A 449 7.12 16.17 5.46
C GLN A 449 8.14 15.05 5.55
N SER A 450 9.44 15.38 5.50
CA SER A 450 10.52 14.41 5.34
C SER A 450 11.05 13.77 6.63
N GLU A 451 10.32 13.70 7.73
CA GLU A 451 10.82 13.11 9.00
C GLU A 451 9.63 12.46 9.72
N THR A 452 9.66 11.29 10.36
CA THR A 452 10.66 10.61 11.20
C THR A 452 10.26 9.11 11.26
N VAL A 453 11.09 8.05 11.39
CA VAL A 453 10.61 6.64 11.69
C VAL A 453 10.55 6.33 13.19
N ASN A 454 11.39 7.01 13.97
CA ASN A 454 11.60 6.69 15.39
C ASN A 454 10.40 6.96 16.30
N LEU A 455 9.68 8.08 16.10
CA LEU A 455 8.47 8.40 16.87
C LEU A 455 7.42 7.26 16.96
N LEU A 456 6.91 6.69 15.86
CA LEU A 456 5.83 5.68 15.87
C LEU A 456 6.27 4.32 16.43
N HIS A 457 7.47 3.83 16.08
CA HIS A 457 8.09 2.70 16.79
C HIS A 457 8.22 3.02 18.29
N GLY A 458 8.64 4.25 18.56
CA GLY A 458 8.63 4.93 19.86
C GLY A 458 7.34 4.72 20.64
N LEU A 459 6.22 5.16 20.05
CA LEU A 459 4.89 5.07 20.65
C LEU A 459 4.46 3.63 20.88
N GLY A 460 4.78 2.72 19.96
CA GLY A 460 4.47 1.29 20.10
C GLY A 460 5.26 0.58 21.20
N VAL A 461 6.49 1.01 21.50
CA VAL A 461 7.25 0.52 22.66
C VAL A 461 6.68 1.10 23.96
N ILE A 462 6.30 2.39 23.96
CA ILE A 462 5.69 3.03 25.13
C ILE A 462 4.33 2.40 25.45
N SER A 463 3.51 2.07 24.45
CA SER A 463 2.17 1.49 24.64
C SER A 463 2.20 0.07 25.21
N LYS A 464 3.35 -0.60 25.19
CA LYS A 464 3.55 -1.92 25.82
C LYS A 464 3.86 -1.83 27.31
N ASN A 465 4.05 -0.63 27.85
CA ASN A 465 4.27 -0.44 29.27
C ASN A 465 2.96 -0.67 30.01
N ASN A 466 2.95 -1.58 30.98
CA ASN A 466 1.74 -1.93 31.76
C ASN A 466 1.15 -0.77 32.57
N HIS A 467 1.82 0.38 32.65
CA HIS A 467 1.32 1.61 33.26
C HIS A 467 0.71 2.58 32.26
N VAL A 468 0.68 2.23 30.98
CA VAL A 468 0.18 3.05 29.88
C VAL A 468 -1.13 2.45 29.39
N ASP A 469 -2.16 3.28 29.36
CA ASP A 469 -3.46 2.95 28.77
C ASP A 469 -3.40 3.13 27.26
N TYR A 470 -2.99 4.33 26.81
CA TYR A 470 -2.75 4.62 25.40
C TYR A 470 -1.68 5.68 25.20
N VAL A 471 -1.08 5.67 24.00
CA VAL A 471 -0.05 6.61 23.56
C VAL A 471 -0.50 7.26 22.27
N SER A 472 -0.42 8.59 22.20
CA SER A 472 -0.66 9.34 20.98
C SER A 472 0.48 10.33 20.71
N ALA A 473 0.63 10.74 19.45
CA ALA A 473 1.50 11.85 19.09
C ALA A 473 0.78 12.79 18.13
N ILE A 474 1.08 14.09 18.22
CA ILE A 474 0.51 15.14 17.37
C ILE A 474 1.60 16.19 17.16
N GLY A 475 2.04 16.38 15.92
CA GLY A 475 3.18 17.26 15.65
C GLY A 475 4.41 16.83 16.45
N ASN A 476 4.91 17.70 17.33
CA ASN A 476 6.04 17.43 18.23
C ASN A 476 5.60 17.08 19.66
N THR A 477 4.31 16.84 19.93
CA THR A 477 3.84 16.48 21.28
C THR A 477 3.51 15.00 21.34
N ILE A 478 3.96 14.32 22.40
CA ILE A 478 3.64 12.92 22.72
C ILE A 478 2.82 12.90 23.99
N ILE A 479 1.65 12.30 23.95
CA ILE A 479 0.73 12.21 25.07
C ILE A 479 0.63 10.74 25.47
N ILE A 480 0.93 10.46 26.73
CA ILE A 480 0.93 9.12 27.31
C ILE A 480 -0.08 9.14 28.45
N ASN A 481 -1.22 8.50 28.23
CA ASN A 481 -2.22 8.35 29.29
C ASN A 481 -1.89 7.11 30.10
N THR A 482 -1.95 7.26 31.42
CA THR A 482 -1.62 6.18 32.35
C THR A 482 -2.89 5.44 32.77
N ASN A 483 -2.78 4.14 33.00
CA ASN A 483 -3.88 3.34 33.55
C ASN A 483 -3.93 3.41 35.10
N ILE A 484 -3.32 4.45 35.70
CA ILE A 484 -3.29 4.63 37.15
C ILE A 484 -4.67 5.12 37.59
N ILE A 485 -5.41 4.23 38.26
CA ILE A 485 -6.76 4.52 38.73
C ILE A 485 -6.66 5.50 39.91
N ALA A 486 -7.34 6.64 39.80
CA ALA A 486 -7.47 7.53 40.94
C ALA A 486 -8.43 6.90 41.97
N GLU A 487 -8.01 6.78 43.23
CA GLU A 487 -8.88 6.31 44.30
C GLU A 487 -9.89 7.40 44.67
N TYR A 488 -11.17 7.02 44.75
CA TYR A 488 -12.21 7.94 45.20
C TYR A 488 -12.14 8.09 46.72
N ASN A 489 -11.77 9.28 47.18
CA ASN A 489 -11.78 9.62 48.60
C ASN A 489 -13.18 10.10 48.99
N GLU A 490 -13.92 9.23 49.68
CA GLU A 490 -15.30 9.49 50.13
C GLU A 490 -15.44 10.73 51.01
N ASP A 491 -14.45 11.02 51.86
CA ASP A 491 -14.49 12.13 52.83
C ASP A 491 -14.38 13.50 52.16
N THR A 492 -13.58 13.59 51.11
CA THR A 492 -13.35 14.84 50.36
C THR A 492 -14.20 14.94 49.10
N LYS A 493 -14.86 13.84 48.69
CA LYS A 493 -15.55 13.70 47.41
C LYS A 493 -14.64 14.02 46.22
N THR A 494 -13.35 13.70 46.36
CA THR A 494 -12.34 13.91 45.31
C THR A 494 -11.66 12.61 44.93
N TYR A 495 -11.23 12.51 43.66
CA TYR A 495 -10.34 11.46 43.20
C TYR A 495 -8.90 11.86 43.53
N LYS A 496 -8.17 10.98 44.22
CA LYS A 496 -6.77 11.21 44.57
C LYS A 496 -5.92 10.04 44.09
N THR A 497 -4.98 10.34 43.21
CA THR A 497 -3.94 9.39 42.82
C THR A 497 -2.84 9.36 43.88
N ASP A 498 -2.32 8.18 44.22
CA ASP A 498 -1.13 8.08 45.07
C ASP A 498 0.05 8.74 44.35
N ALA A 499 0.64 9.77 44.96
CA ALA A 499 1.75 10.52 44.37
C ALA A 499 3.00 9.65 44.15
N SER A 500 3.20 8.61 44.98
CA SER A 500 4.32 7.67 44.85
C SER A 500 4.14 6.70 43.69
N GLU A 501 2.91 6.24 43.45
CA GLU A 501 2.55 5.41 42.31
C GLU A 501 2.64 6.20 40.99
N LYS A 502 2.15 7.45 40.99
CA LYS A 502 2.30 8.35 39.85
C LYS A 502 3.76 8.60 39.49
N ASP A 503 4.63 8.87 40.47
CA ASP A 503 6.06 9.09 40.23
C ASP A 503 6.77 7.82 39.73
N TYR A 504 6.41 6.65 40.26
CA TYR A 504 6.94 5.36 39.81
C TYR A 504 6.55 5.04 38.36
N ALA A 505 5.26 5.16 38.03
CA ALA A 505 4.76 4.95 36.67
C ALA A 505 5.36 5.94 35.68
N THR A 506 5.45 7.23 36.05
CA THR A 506 6.09 8.27 35.22
C THR A 506 7.54 7.91 34.90
N LYS A 507 8.31 7.40 35.88
CA LYS A 507 9.69 6.94 35.65
C LYS A 507 9.75 5.76 34.69
N LEU A 508 8.89 4.76 34.84
CA LEU A 508 8.85 3.61 33.92
C LEU A 508 8.46 4.02 32.51
N ILE A 509 7.50 4.93 32.38
CA ILE A 509 7.06 5.47 31.09
C ILE A 509 8.18 6.27 30.42
N MET A 510 8.85 7.15 31.15
CA MET A 510 9.99 7.91 30.62
C MET A 510 11.19 7.01 30.28
N GLN A 511 11.37 5.90 31.01
CA GLN A 511 12.33 4.87 30.63
C GLN A 511 11.92 4.21 29.32
N SER A 512 10.64 3.84 29.15
CA SER A 512 10.14 3.31 27.88
C SER A 512 10.28 4.29 26.72
N VAL A 513 10.03 5.58 26.94
CA VAL A 513 10.29 6.66 25.95
C VAL A 513 11.75 6.66 25.51
N SER A 514 12.67 6.64 26.48
CA SER A 514 14.12 6.64 26.23
C SER A 514 14.56 5.37 25.50
N ASP A 515 14.10 4.21 25.95
CA ASP A 515 14.40 2.90 25.36
C ASP A 515 13.87 2.79 23.93
N ALA A 516 12.76 3.49 23.65
CA ALA A 516 12.17 3.54 22.32
C ALA A 516 12.86 4.55 21.38
N GLY A 517 13.91 5.23 21.84
CA GLY A 517 14.70 6.16 21.04
C GLY A 517 13.99 7.48 20.72
N ILE A 518 12.98 7.84 21.51
CA ILE A 518 12.34 9.16 21.44
C ILE A 518 13.21 10.15 22.22
N ASP A 519 13.72 11.18 21.55
CA ASP A 519 14.49 12.26 22.17
C ASP A 519 13.52 13.28 22.82
N PRO A 520 13.46 13.37 24.16
CA PRO A 520 12.56 14.29 24.86
C PRO A 520 12.90 15.77 24.62
N SER A 521 14.03 16.10 24.00
CA SER A 521 14.37 17.47 23.61
C SER A 521 13.69 17.89 22.30
N LEU A 522 13.33 16.92 21.46
CA LEU A 522 12.62 17.15 20.19
C LEU A 522 11.10 17.06 20.36
N TYR A 523 10.64 16.38 21.40
CA TYR A 523 9.22 16.13 21.65
C TYR A 523 8.78 16.65 23.02
N ASN A 524 7.66 17.35 23.06
CA ASN A 524 7.00 17.69 24.31
C ASN A 524 6.25 16.45 24.82
N ILE A 525 6.74 15.82 25.89
CA ILE A 525 6.17 14.58 26.42
C ILE A 525 5.27 14.91 27.61
N VAL A 526 3.99 14.59 27.46
CA VAL A 526 2.94 14.79 28.46
C VAL A 526 2.50 13.43 28.97
N ILE A 527 2.62 13.21 30.28
CA ILE A 527 2.18 11.99 30.96
C ILE A 527 1.02 12.36 31.88
N ASN A 528 -0.18 11.84 31.57
CA ASN A 528 -1.42 12.18 32.28
C ASN A 528 -1.72 11.20 33.41
#